data_AF-A0A496PCN8-F1
#
_entry.id   AF-A0A496PCN8-F1
#
_cell.length_a   1.000
_cell.length_b   1.000
_cell.length_c   1.000
_cell.angle_alpha   90.00
_cell.angle_beta   90.00
_cell.angle_gamma   90.00
#
_symmetry.space_group_name_H-M   'P 1'
#
loop_
_entity.id
_entity.type
_entity.pdbx_description
1 polymer ?
#
loop_
_entity_poly.entity_id
_entity_poly.type
_entity_poly.pdbx_seq_one_letter_code
_entity_poly.pdbx_strand_id
1 'polypeptide(L)' 'MKPTISPVGDCAISIDFGQAIDPKINRQIRQVIEQIKLLQLDGIIELVPTYCALLVQYDAMVYTYS' A
#
# COMPACT_ATOMS: atom_id res chain seq x y z
N MET A 1 -6.27 0.98 15.00
CA MET A 1 -5.95 -0.40 14.60
C MET A 1 -4.60 -0.39 13.90
N LYS A 2 -3.81 -1.47 14.00
CA LYS A 2 -2.59 -1.59 13.20
C LYS A 2 -2.96 -2.08 11.80
N PRO A 3 -2.39 -1.53 10.72
CA PRO A 3 -2.64 -2.02 9.38
C PRO A 3 -2.11 -3.45 9.23
N THR A 4 -2.83 -4.27 8.46
CA THR A 4 -2.42 -5.64 8.11
C THR A 4 -1.87 -5.66 6.69
N ILE A 5 -0.73 -6.30 6.49
CA ILE A 5 -0.11 -6.43 5.17
C ILE A 5 -0.31 -7.86 4.69
N SER A 6 -0.78 -8.02 3.46
CA SER A 6 -0.97 -9.34 2.85
C SER A 6 -0.45 -9.33 1.40
N PRO A 7 0.12 -10.44 0.92
CA PRO A 7 0.53 -10.55 -0.47
C PRO A 7 -0.68 -10.61 -1.41
N VAL A 8 -0.54 -9.98 -2.56
CA VAL A 8 -1.52 -10.01 -3.65
C VAL A 8 -0.79 -10.45 -4.92
N GLY A 9 -0.79 -11.77 -5.15
CA GLY A 9 0.03 -12.37 -6.20
C GLY A 9 1.52 -12.24 -5.90
N ASP A 10 2.34 -12.21 -6.96
CA ASP A 10 3.81 -12.25 -6.84
C ASP A 10 4.45 -10.85 -6.80
N CYS A 11 3.80 -9.85 -7.39
CA CYS A 11 4.36 -8.52 -7.62
C CYS A 11 3.61 -7.39 -6.88
N ALA A 12 2.78 -7.72 -5.88
CA ALA A 12 2.05 -6.73 -5.13
C ALA A 12 1.75 -7.14 -3.69
N ILE A 13 1.56 -6.13 -2.84
CA ILE A 13 1.03 -6.27 -1.47
C ILE A 13 -0.19 -5.39 -1.28
N SER A 14 -1.13 -5.85 -0.45
CA SER A 14 -2.22 -5.03 0.09
C SER A 14 -1.87 -4.60 1.50
N ILE A 15 -2.07 -3.31 1.80
CA ILE A 15 -2.00 -2.76 3.15
C ILE A 15 -3.43 -2.38 3.56
N ASP A 16 -4.04 -3.18 4.42
CA ASP A 16 -5.41 -2.99 4.90
C ASP A 16 -5.42 -2.16 6.19
N PHE A 17 -6.15 -1.04 6.19
CA PHE A 17 -6.21 -0.08 7.31
C PHE A 17 -7.46 -0.23 8.19
N GLY A 18 -8.39 -1.12 7.83
CA GLY A 18 -9.61 -1.40 8.59
C GLY A 18 -10.76 -1.89 7.72
N GLN A 19 -11.94 -2.12 8.32
CA GLN A 19 -13.13 -2.61 7.60
C GLN A 19 -14.28 -1.59 7.51
N ALA A 20 -14.11 -0.39 8.07
CA ALA A 20 -15.19 0.59 8.19
C ALA A 20 -15.06 1.73 7.18
N ILE A 21 -16.23 2.24 6.73
CA ILE A 21 -16.28 3.44 5.91
C ILE A 21 -15.95 4.70 6.72
N ASP A 22 -14.66 4.98 6.95
CA ASP A 22 -14.18 6.13 7.74
C ASP A 22 -13.26 7.10 6.94
N PRO A 23 -13.58 8.41 6.84
CA PRO A 23 -12.70 9.43 6.27
C PRO A 23 -11.29 9.49 6.89
N LYS A 24 -11.12 9.08 8.14
CA LYS A 24 -9.81 8.99 8.81
C LYS A 24 -8.92 7.93 8.16
N ILE A 25 -9.50 6.79 7.75
CA ILE A 25 -8.77 5.72 7.05
C ILE A 25 -8.29 6.24 5.69
N ASN A 26 -9.16 6.90 4.93
CA ASN A 26 -8.79 7.52 3.66
C ASN A 26 -7.65 8.54 3.80
N ARG A 27 -7.67 9.34 4.88
CA ARG A 27 -6.58 10.28 5.18
C ARG A 27 -5.27 9.55 5.46
N GLN A 28 -5.32 8.46 6.22
CA GLN A 28 -4.14 7.64 6.52
C GLN A 28 -3.55 6.99 5.27
N ILE A 29 -4.39 6.43 4.39
CA ILE A 29 -3.96 5.88 3.09
C ILE A 29 -3.22 6.95 2.27
N ARG A 30 -3.81 8.15 2.15
CA ARG A 30 -3.18 9.27 1.43
C ARG A 30 -1.85 9.66 2.04
N GLN A 31 -1.75 9.73 3.37
CA GLN A 31 -0.48 10.01 4.04
C GLN A 31 0.58 8.96 3.72
N VAL A 32 0.22 7.67 3.75
CA VAL A 32 1.14 6.58 3.39
C VAL A 32 1.61 6.69 1.94
N ILE A 33 0.70 6.96 0.99
CA ILE A 33 1.05 7.17 -0.42
C ILE A 33 2.09 8.29 -0.57
N GLU A 34 1.86 9.45 0.05
CA GLU A 34 2.77 10.57 -0.05
C GLU A 34 4.13 10.26 0.61
N GLN A 35 4.16 9.53 1.72
CA GLN A 35 5.41 9.07 2.32
C GLN A 35 6.17 8.10 1.41
N ILE A 36 5.49 7.13 0.78
CA ILE A 36 6.12 6.19 -0.15
C ILE A 36 6.70 6.94 -1.36
N LYS A 37 5.98 7.93 -1.90
CA LYS A 37 6.49 8.76 -3.01
C LYS A 37 7.74 9.56 -2.61
N LEU A 38 7.78 10.09 -1.39
CA LEU A 38 8.94 10.83 -0.88
C LEU A 38 10.18 9.96 -0.71
N LEU A 39 10.01 8.66 -0.46
CA LEU A 39 11.12 7.71 -0.35
C LEU A 39 11.80 7.43 -1.70
N GLN A 40 11.15 7.77 -2.83
CA GLN A 40 11.69 7.53 -4.18
C GLN A 40 12.23 6.11 -4.37
N LEU A 41 11.45 5.12 -3.92
CA LEU A 41 11.82 3.71 -3.98
C LEU A 41 11.89 3.24 -5.45
N ASP A 42 13.07 2.82 -5.87
CA ASP A 42 13.28 2.22 -7.19
C ASP A 42 12.51 0.91 -7.29
N GLY A 43 11.58 0.80 -8.24
CA GLY A 43 10.81 -0.43 -8.46
C GLY A 43 9.40 -0.42 -7.86
N ILE A 44 8.93 0.66 -7.24
CA ILE A 44 7.47 0.84 -7.04
C ILE A 44 6.84 1.20 -8.38
N ILE A 45 5.96 0.34 -8.87
CA ILE A 45 5.28 0.50 -10.17
C ILE A 45 4.02 1.34 -10.00
N GLU A 46 3.17 0.98 -9.04
CA GLU A 46 1.89 1.65 -8.83
C GLU A 46 1.45 1.62 -7.37
N LEU A 47 0.77 2.69 -6.95
CA LEU A 47 0.12 2.83 -5.65
C LEU A 47 -1.38 3.07 -5.88
N VAL A 48 -2.19 2.04 -5.68
CA VAL A 48 -3.64 2.10 -5.94
C VAL A 48 -4.38 2.15 -4.60
N PRO A 49 -4.88 3.32 -4.17
CA PRO A 49 -5.75 3.40 -3.00
C PRO A 49 -7.10 2.76 -3.31
N THR A 50 -7.60 1.97 -2.36
CA THR A 50 -8.99 1.52 -2.32
C THR A 50 -9.73 2.24 -1.20
N TYR A 51 -10.93 1.75 -0.88
CA TYR A 51 -11.76 2.32 0.17
C TYR A 51 -11.10 2.22 1.58
N CYS A 52 -10.49 1.06 1.89
CA CYS A 52 -9.90 0.75 3.19
C CYS A 52 -8.46 0.26 3.11
N ALA A 53 -7.91 0.12 1.91
CA ALA A 53 -6.60 -0.48 1.69
C ALA A 53 -5.76 0.33 0.71
N LEU A 54 -4.48 0.02 0.65
CA LEU A 54 -3.55 0.48 -0.37
C LEU A 54 -2.92 -0.74 -1.04
N LEU A 55 -3.16 -0.90 -2.34
CA LEU A 55 -2.41 -1.85 -3.14
C LEU A 55 -1.10 -1.19 -3.57
N VAL A 56 0.01 -1.87 -3.30
CA VAL A 56 1.34 -1.46 -3.73
C VAL A 56 1.84 -2.51 -4.70
N GLN A 57 1.97 -2.12 -5.97
CA GLN A 57 2.59 -2.93 -6.99
C GLN A 57 4.06 -2.55 -7.13
N TYR A 58 4.92 -3.54 -7.20
CA TYR A 58 6.36 -3.36 -7.32
C TYR A 58 6.96 -4.33 -8.33
N ASP A 59 8.17 -4.01 -8.79
CA ASP A 59 8.97 -4.90 -9.62
C ASP A 59 9.56 -6.02 -8.75
N ALA A 60 9.12 -7.25 -8.99
CA ALA A 60 9.57 -8.44 -8.26
C ALA A 60 11.05 -8.79 -8.50
N MET A 61 11.70 -8.17 -9.50
CA MET A 61 13.15 -8.28 -9.68
C MET A 61 13.93 -7.35 -8.74
N VAL A 62 13.27 -6.32 -8.19
CA VAL A 62 13.88 -5.34 -7.29
C VAL A 62 13.48 -5.59 -5.83
N TYR A 63 12.20 -5.90 -5.59
CA TYR A 63 11.64 -6.09 -4.25
C TYR A 63 10.94 -7.45 -4.09
N THR A 64 10.92 -7.95 -2.86
CA THR A 64 10.16 -9.15 -2.44
C THR A 64 9.42 -8.86 -1.13
N TYR A 65 8.34 -9.58 -0.86
CA TYR A 65 7.51 -9.42 0.35
C TYR A 65 7.78 -10.45 1.45
N SER A 66 8.71 -11.39 1.22
CA SER A 66 9.04 -12.51 2.13
C SER A 66 9.80 -12.08 3.39
#